data_AF-A0A356X4C3-F1
#
_entry.id   AF-A0A356X4C3-F1
#
_cell.length_a   1.000
_cell.length_b   1.000
_cell.length_c   1.000
_cell.angle_alpha   90.00
_cell.angle_beta   90.00
_cell.angle_gamma   90.00
#
_symmetry.space_group_name_H-M   'P 1'
#
loop_
_entity.id
_entity.type
_entity.pdbx_description
1 polymer ?
#
loop_
_entity_poly.entity_id
_entity_poly.type
_entity_poly.pdbx_seq_one_letter_code
_entity_poly.pdbx_strand_id
1 'polypeptide(L)'
;DKQVIEMYPQLSEEEVKILAVDDKWLPTIKGQIDGEVEAISRSLTQRVNELAGRYDKAVDEIDEEVDELETRVQSHLEAMGVVWN
;
A
#
# COMPACT_ATOMS: atom_id res chain seq x y z
N ASP A 1 -36.26 17.45 7.51
CA ASP A 1 -35.73 18.78 7.89
C ASP A 1 -36.63 19.58 8.81
N LYS A 2 -37.84 20.00 8.40
CA LYS A 2 -38.73 20.82 9.27
C LYS A 2 -38.94 20.26 10.68
N GLN A 3 -39.28 18.97 10.79
CA GLN A 3 -39.50 18.30 12.08
C GLN A 3 -38.25 18.23 12.97
N VAL A 4 -37.06 18.14 12.36
CA VAL A 4 -35.77 18.13 13.09
C VAL A 4 -35.44 19.55 13.58
N ILE A 5 -35.71 20.56 12.74
CA ILE A 5 -35.54 21.97 13.07
C ILE A 5 -36.45 22.38 14.25
N GLU A 6 -37.67 21.85 14.30
CA GLU A 6 -38.63 22.10 15.39
C GLU A 6 -38.22 21.46 16.73
N MET A 7 -37.35 20.43 16.72
CA MET A 7 -36.84 19.79 17.95
C MET A 7 -35.63 20.50 18.56
N TYR A 8 -34.79 21.17 17.77
CA TYR A 8 -33.60 21.84 18.31
C TYR A 8 -33.89 22.85 19.45
N PRO A 9 -34.97 23.66 19.41
CA PRO A 9 -35.32 24.55 20.51
C PRO A 9 -35.77 23.84 21.78
N GLN A 10 -36.11 22.55 21.71
CA GLN A 10 -36.64 21.76 22.83
C GLN A 10 -35.53 21.01 23.57
N LEU A 11 -34.31 20.99 23.04
CA LEU A 11 -33.16 20.34 23.66
C LEU A 11 -32.63 21.18 24.81
N SER A 12 -32.38 20.51 25.93
CA SER A 12 -31.60 21.05 27.03
C SER A 12 -30.13 21.18 26.65
N GLU A 13 -29.38 21.99 27.40
CA GLU A 13 -27.93 22.14 27.19
C GLU A 13 -27.19 20.80 27.28
N GLU A 14 -27.63 19.91 28.17
CA GLU A 14 -27.03 18.58 28.35
C GLU A 14 -27.24 17.70 27.11
N GLU A 15 -28.47 17.67 26.59
CA GLU A 15 -28.80 16.93 25.36
C GLU A 15 -28.05 17.49 24.14
N VAL A 16 -27.87 18.81 24.08
CA VAL A 16 -27.05 19.44 23.03
C VAL A 16 -25.59 19.01 23.12
N LYS A 17 -25.02 18.92 24.34
CA LYS A 17 -23.62 18.48 24.54
C LYS A 17 -23.43 17.03 24.14
N ILE A 18 -24.34 16.13 24.56
CA ILE A 18 -24.30 14.71 24.18
C ILE A 18 -24.38 14.58 22.65
N LEU A 19 -25.35 15.25 22.02
CA LEU A 19 -25.52 15.17 20.57
C LEU A 19 -24.31 15.72 19.80
N ALA A 20 -23.71 16.82 20.27
CA ALA A 20 -22.57 17.43 19.60
C ALA A 20 -21.30 16.58 19.77
N VAL A 21 -21.00 16.19 21.02
CA VAL A 21 -19.73 15.52 21.35
C VAL A 21 -19.81 14.04 21.02
N ASP A 22 -20.75 13.33 21.62
CA ASP A 22 -20.80 11.87 21.59
C ASP A 22 -21.38 11.33 20.28
N ASP A 23 -22.44 11.96 19.77
CA ASP A 23 -23.15 11.44 18.60
C ASP A 23 -22.64 12.00 17.27
N LYS A 24 -21.95 13.15 17.28
CA LYS A 24 -21.49 13.82 16.05
C LYS A 24 -19.97 13.89 15.96
N TRP A 25 -19.31 14.52 16.93
CA TRP A 25 -17.87 14.79 16.82
C TRP A 25 -17.04 13.53 16.99
N LEU A 26 -17.24 12.76 18.07
CA LEU A 26 -16.48 11.53 18.31
C LEU A 26 -16.61 10.52 17.16
N PRO A 27 -17.80 10.23 16.61
CA PRO A 27 -17.94 9.30 15.50
C PRO A 27 -17.30 9.83 14.21
N THR A 28 -17.38 11.14 13.96
CA THR A 28 -16.74 11.75 12.78
C THR A 28 -15.22 11.65 12.87
N ILE A 29 -14.64 12.01 14.01
CA ILE A 29 -13.19 11.93 14.23
C ILE A 29 -12.72 10.48 14.14
N LYS A 30 -13.45 9.55 14.77
CA LYS A 30 -13.15 8.12 14.68
C LYS A 30 -13.19 7.62 13.24
N GLY A 31 -14.23 7.95 12.49
CA GLY A 31 -14.35 7.57 11.08
C GLY A 31 -13.23 8.13 10.20
N GLN A 32 -12.77 9.36 10.49
CA GLN A 32 -11.62 9.95 9.81
C GLN A 32 -10.32 9.19 10.14
N ILE A 33 -10.08 8.88 11.41
CA ILE A 33 -8.90 8.12 11.84
C ILE A 33 -8.91 6.72 11.20
N ASP A 34 -10.03 6.02 11.25
CA ASP A 34 -10.17 4.69 10.66
C ASP A 34 -9.91 4.76 9.13
N GLY A 35 -10.44 5.79 8.45
CA GLY A 35 -10.20 6.03 7.03
C GLY A 35 -8.73 6.29 6.68
N GLU A 36 -8.01 7.05 7.50
CA GLU A 36 -6.57 7.29 7.32
C GLU A 36 -5.75 6.01 7.52
N VAL A 37 -6.10 5.20 8.53
CA VAL A 37 -5.45 3.90 8.76
C VAL A 37 -5.62 2.98 7.55
N GLU A 38 -6.84 2.89 7.01
CA GLU A 38 -7.07 2.11 5.80
C GLU A 38 -6.31 2.66 4.58
N ALA A 39 -6.26 3.98 4.42
CA ALA A 39 -5.53 4.61 3.31
C ALA A 39 -4.03 4.30 3.37
N ILE A 40 -3.43 4.38 4.56
CA ILE A 40 -2.02 4.00 4.79
C ILE A 40 -1.81 2.52 4.49
N SER A 41 -2.71 1.64 4.94
CA SER A 41 -2.63 0.20 4.68
C SER A 41 -2.68 -0.13 3.18
N ARG A 42 -3.60 0.51 2.43
CA ARG A 42 -3.69 0.37 0.97
C ARG A 42 -2.41 0.86 0.28
N SER A 43 -1.88 2.01 0.68
CA SER A 43 -0.64 2.58 0.13
C SER A 43 0.56 1.68 0.37
N LEU A 44 0.70 1.13 1.58
CA LEU A 44 1.75 0.18 1.90
C LEU A 44 1.66 -1.09 1.05
N THR A 45 0.45 -1.65 0.92
CA THR A 45 0.20 -2.84 0.09
C THR A 45 0.59 -2.59 -1.37
N GLN A 46 0.22 -1.44 -1.92
CA GLN A 46 0.60 -1.06 -3.28
C GLN A 46 2.12 -0.98 -3.46
N ARG A 47 2.83 -0.34 -2.52
CA ARG A 47 4.29 -0.25 -2.56
C ARG A 47 4.97 -1.61 -2.45
N VAL A 48 4.45 -2.52 -1.63
CA VAL A 48 4.99 -3.89 -1.52
C VAL A 48 4.84 -4.63 -2.86
N ASN A 49 3.68 -4.55 -3.50
CA ASN A 49 3.46 -5.18 -4.80
C ASN A 49 4.33 -4.58 -5.91
N GLU A 50 4.50 -3.25 -5.93
CA GLU A 50 5.40 -2.58 -6.87
C GLU A 50 6.85 -3.04 -6.66
N LEU A 51 7.30 -3.12 -5.40
CA LEU A 51 8.65 -3.54 -5.09
C LEU A 51 8.88 -5.01 -5.47
N ALA A 52 7.92 -5.90 -5.18
CA ALA A 52 7.98 -7.30 -5.59
C ALA A 52 8.13 -7.42 -7.12
N GLY A 53 7.24 -6.76 -7.89
CA GLY A 53 7.32 -6.80 -9.36
C GLY A 53 8.62 -6.21 -9.92
N ARG A 54 9.20 -5.20 -9.26
CA ARG A 54 10.51 -4.66 -9.66
C ARG A 54 11.65 -5.63 -9.37
N TYR A 55 11.63 -6.31 -8.22
CA TYR A 55 12.67 -7.29 -7.90
C TYR A 55 12.58 -8.50 -8.81
N ASP A 56 11.38 -8.99 -9.11
CA ASP A 56 11.19 -10.09 -10.06
C ASP A 56 11.82 -9.74 -11.41
N LYS A 57 11.47 -8.57 -11.98
CA LYS A 57 12.06 -8.09 -13.24
C LYS A 57 13.58 -7.93 -13.18
N ALA A 58 14.10 -7.37 -12.09
CA ALA A 58 15.54 -7.15 -11.94
C ALA A 58 16.32 -8.47 -11.81
N VAL A 59 15.73 -9.49 -11.18
CA VAL A 59 16.35 -10.82 -11.08
C VAL A 59 16.39 -11.47 -12.46
N ASP A 60 15.29 -11.44 -13.22
CA ASP A 60 15.24 -11.98 -14.57
C ASP A 60 16.31 -11.32 -15.49
N GLU A 61 16.46 -10.00 -15.41
CA GLU A 61 17.48 -9.26 -16.17
C GLU A 61 18.91 -9.66 -15.79
N ILE A 62 19.17 -9.92 -14.51
CA ILE A 62 20.48 -10.37 -14.03
C ILE A 62 20.77 -11.81 -14.49
N ASP A 63 19.78 -12.70 -14.44
CA ASP A 63 19.93 -14.08 -14.90
C ASP A 63 20.24 -14.12 -16.40
N GLU A 64 19.57 -13.30 -17.21
CA GLU A 64 19.89 -13.14 -18.64
C GLU A 64 21.34 -12.67 -18.88
N GLU A 65 21.80 -11.66 -18.11
CA GLU A 65 23.19 -11.17 -18.23
C GLU A 65 24.21 -12.23 -17.82
N VAL A 66 23.90 -13.03 -16.78
CA VAL A 66 24.73 -14.15 -16.35
C VAL A 66 24.83 -15.21 -17.45
N ASP A 67 23.72 -15.63 -18.04
CA ASP A 67 23.69 -16.61 -19.13
C ASP A 67 24.50 -16.15 -20.35
N GLU A 68 24.41 -14.87 -20.71
CA GLU A 68 25.21 -14.27 -21.78
C GLU A 68 26.71 -14.30 -21.47
N LEU A 69 27.09 -13.95 -20.24
CA LEU A 69 28.48 -13.97 -19.80
C LEU A 69 29.03 -15.39 -19.71
N GLU A 70 28.25 -16.35 -19.21
CA GLU A 70 28.61 -17.76 -19.16
C GLU A 70 28.85 -18.31 -20.57
N THR A 71 27.95 -18.03 -21.51
CA THR A 71 28.09 -18.41 -22.92
C THR A 71 29.38 -17.85 -23.52
N ARG A 72 29.68 -16.57 -23.24
CA ARG A 72 30.94 -15.95 -23.68
C ARG A 72 32.14 -16.64 -23.06
N VAL A 73 32.15 -16.88 -21.75
CA VAL A 73 33.26 -17.55 -21.07
C VAL A 73 33.47 -18.95 -21.63
N GLN A 74 32.40 -19.72 -21.84
CA GLN A 74 32.48 -21.05 -22.44
C GLN A 74 33.12 -20.99 -23.83
N SER A 75 32.66 -20.08 -24.69
CA SER A 75 33.24 -19.89 -26.03
C SER A 75 34.73 -19.53 -25.97
N HIS A 76 35.15 -18.69 -25.03
CA HIS A 76 36.57 -18.35 -24.85
C HIS A 76 37.38 -19.56 -24.35
N LEU A 77 36.85 -20.34 -23.43
CA LEU A 77 37.51 -21.54 -22.90
C LEU A 77 37.68 -22.61 -23.99
N GLU A 78 36.65 -22.84 -24.80
CA GLU A 78 36.72 -23.73 -25.96
C GLU A 78 37.79 -23.28 -26.96
N ALA A 79 37.84 -21.97 -27.27
CA ALA A 79 38.87 -21.40 -28.15
C ALA A 79 40.30 -21.54 -27.58
N MET A 80 40.44 -21.57 -26.25
CA MET A 80 41.71 -21.83 -25.56
C MET A 80 42.08 -23.33 -25.50
N GLY A 81 41.23 -24.22 -26.01
CA GLY A 81 41.48 -25.66 -26.04
C GLY A 81 41.09 -26.40 -24.75
N VAL A 82 40.29 -25.78 -23.89
CA VAL A 82 39.69 -26.46 -22.72
C VAL A 82 38.55 -27.35 -23.21
N VAL A 83 38.62 -28.64 -22.90
CA VAL A 83 37.62 -29.64 -23.27
C VAL A 83 36.85 -30.05 -22.02
N TRP A 84 35.54 -29.83 -22.00
CA TRP A 84 34.66 -30.25 -20.91
C TRP A 84 34.47 -31.78 -20.98
N ASN A 85 34.64 -32.47 -19.86
CA ASN A 85 34.53 -33.94 -19.74
C ASN A 85 33.36 -34.31 -18.83
#